data_AF-A0A497EXJ8-F1
#
_entry.id   AF-A0A497EXJ8-F1
#
_cell.length_a   1.000
_cell.length_b   1.000
_cell.length_c   1.000
_cell.angle_alpha   90.00
_cell.angle_beta   90.00
_cell.angle_gamma   90.00
#
_symmetry.space_group_name_H-M   'P 1'
#
loop_
_entity.id
_entity.type
_entity.pdbx_description
1 polymer ?
#
loop_
_entity_poly.entity_id
_entity_poly.type
_entity_poly.pdbx_seq_one_letter_code
_entity_poly.pdbx_strand_id
1 'polypeptide(L)'
;FAPQAAFDELGVVRYQNLKEMLAFSDIVSIHVPLTRETEYMFNEDVIFSMKHGSILINTSRGKVVDTKALLKALKSGRLAAAALDVYENEPPREPWEQELISLPNVVCTPHIGAQTVEAQRIGAMLIAENIIKTLTSS
;
A
#
# COMPACT_ATOMS: atom_id res chain seq x y z
N PHE A 1 -13.94 14.77 -0.89
CA PHE A 1 -13.65 13.93 -2.06
C PHE A 1 -13.40 14.82 -3.28
N ALA A 2 -12.49 14.44 -4.18
CA ALA A 2 -12.26 15.18 -5.42
C ALA A 2 -13.51 15.12 -6.33
N PRO A 3 -13.86 16.22 -7.03
CA PRO A 3 -14.98 16.23 -7.97
C PRO A 3 -14.67 15.40 -9.23
N GLN A 4 -15.71 14.92 -9.93
CA GLN A 4 -15.55 14.12 -11.16
C GLN A 4 -14.69 14.84 -12.22
N ALA A 5 -14.87 16.17 -12.35
CA ALA A 5 -14.12 16.99 -13.30
C ALA A 5 -12.59 16.88 -13.14
N ALA A 6 -12.08 16.69 -11.92
CA ALA A 6 -10.65 16.53 -11.69
C ALA A 6 -10.11 15.20 -12.24
N PHE A 7 -10.94 14.15 -12.26
CA PHE A 7 -10.58 12.87 -12.88
C PHE A 7 -10.65 12.97 -14.40
N ASP A 8 -11.67 13.64 -14.93
CA ASP A 8 -11.87 13.83 -16.38
C ASP A 8 -10.71 14.62 -17.00
N GLU A 9 -10.25 15.69 -16.34
CA GLU A 9 -9.10 16.49 -16.76
C GLU A 9 -7.79 15.66 -16.86
N LEU A 10 -7.64 14.68 -15.97
CA LEU A 10 -6.49 13.77 -15.94
C LEU A 10 -6.67 12.51 -16.79
N GLY A 11 -7.84 12.33 -17.43
CA GLY A 11 -8.17 11.11 -18.17
C GLY A 11 -8.25 9.86 -17.28
N VAL A 12 -8.55 10.01 -15.99
CA VAL A 12 -8.62 8.91 -15.02
C VAL A 12 -10.06 8.42 -14.89
N VAL A 13 -10.27 7.12 -15.01
CA VAL A 13 -11.58 6.51 -14.76
C VAL A 13 -11.75 6.25 -13.26
N ARG A 14 -12.79 6.84 -12.67
CA ARG A 14 -13.16 6.59 -11.28
C ARG A 14 -14.15 5.44 -11.18
N TYR A 15 -13.82 4.43 -10.38
CA TYR A 15 -14.73 3.35 -10.03
C TYR A 15 -15.41 3.63 -8.68
N GLN A 16 -16.68 3.24 -8.55
CA GLN A 16 -17.43 3.31 -7.28
C GLN A 16 -17.27 2.03 -6.45
N ASN A 17 -16.93 0.91 -7.10
CA ASN A 17 -16.73 -0.38 -6.47
C ASN A 17 -15.27 -0.84 -6.66
N LEU A 18 -14.62 -1.20 -5.55
CA LEU A 18 -13.23 -1.66 -5.56
C LEU A 18 -13.06 -2.93 -6.41
N LYS A 19 -13.91 -3.95 -6.21
CA LYS A 19 -13.78 -5.24 -6.91
C LYS A 19 -13.98 -5.10 -8.42
N GLU A 20 -14.87 -4.21 -8.86
CA GLU A 20 -15.04 -3.92 -10.29
C GLU A 20 -13.74 -3.37 -10.88
N MET A 21 -13.10 -2.40 -10.22
CA MET A 21 -11.79 -1.88 -10.66
C MET A 21 -10.73 -2.99 -10.68
N LEU A 22 -10.66 -3.81 -9.62
CA LEU A 22 -9.66 -4.87 -9.47
C LEU A 22 -9.81 -5.98 -10.52
N ALA A 23 -11.03 -6.27 -10.98
CA ALA A 23 -11.29 -7.30 -11.99
C ALA A 23 -10.67 -6.97 -13.37
N PHE A 24 -10.46 -5.68 -13.68
CA PHE A 24 -9.87 -5.21 -14.94
C PHE A 24 -8.42 -4.74 -14.80
N SER A 25 -7.92 -4.56 -13.58
CA SER A 25 -6.58 -4.02 -13.33
C SER A 25 -5.50 -5.10 -13.47
N ASP A 26 -4.54 -4.88 -14.37
CA ASP A 26 -3.34 -5.71 -14.49
C ASP A 26 -2.33 -5.44 -13.37
N ILE A 27 -2.27 -4.18 -12.91
CA ILE A 27 -1.39 -3.73 -11.84
C ILE A 27 -2.23 -2.87 -10.89
N VAL A 28 -2.12 -3.13 -9.59
CA VAL A 28 -2.82 -2.39 -8.54
C VAL A 28 -1.80 -1.82 -7.58
N SER A 29 -1.79 -0.49 -7.43
CA SER A 29 -0.93 0.21 -6.47
C SER A 29 -1.76 0.86 -5.37
N ILE A 30 -1.42 0.59 -4.11
CA ILE A 30 -2.19 1.02 -2.94
C ILE A 30 -1.63 2.32 -2.38
N HIS A 31 -2.50 3.34 -2.23
CA HIS A 31 -2.15 4.67 -1.72
C HIS A 31 -3.17 5.22 -0.71
N VAL A 32 -3.79 4.35 0.10
CA VAL A 32 -4.73 4.75 1.15
C VAL A 32 -4.03 4.85 2.51
N PRO A 33 -4.46 5.74 3.41
CA PRO A 33 -3.98 5.71 4.80
C PRO A 33 -4.46 4.44 5.50
N LEU A 34 -3.77 4.04 6.57
CA LEU A 34 -4.30 3.03 7.49
C LEU A 34 -5.28 3.69 8.46
N THR A 35 -6.52 3.20 8.42
CA THR A 35 -7.67 3.60 9.22
C THR A 35 -8.44 2.34 9.62
N ARG A 36 -9.48 2.45 10.45
CA ARG A 36 -10.30 1.28 10.79
C ARG A 36 -11.02 0.71 9.57
N GLU A 37 -11.36 1.56 8.62
CA GLU A 37 -12.07 1.21 7.39
C GLU A 37 -11.15 0.61 6.32
N THR A 38 -9.84 0.90 6.39
CA THR A 38 -8.84 0.43 5.42
C THR A 38 -7.95 -0.69 5.95
N GLU A 39 -8.01 -1.00 7.25
CA GLU A 39 -7.36 -2.18 7.83
C GLU A 39 -7.92 -3.46 7.16
N TYR A 40 -7.05 -4.24 6.54
CA TYR A 40 -7.39 -5.41 5.72
C TYR A 40 -8.45 -5.13 4.65
N MET A 41 -8.44 -3.93 4.07
CA MET A 41 -9.21 -3.61 2.86
C MET A 41 -8.89 -4.60 1.73
N PHE A 42 -7.63 -5.03 1.62
CA PHE A 42 -7.21 -6.13 0.76
C PHE A 42 -7.12 -7.43 1.56
N ASN A 43 -8.27 -7.95 1.95
CA ASN A 43 -8.42 -9.29 2.53
C ASN A 43 -8.47 -10.38 1.43
N GLU A 44 -8.63 -11.65 1.83
CA GLU A 44 -8.68 -12.78 0.90
C GLU A 44 -9.73 -12.62 -0.20
N ASP A 45 -10.97 -12.28 0.14
CA ASP A 45 -12.06 -12.12 -0.84
C ASP A 45 -11.77 -10.99 -1.86
N VAL A 46 -11.19 -9.88 -1.40
CA VAL A 46 -10.78 -8.78 -2.28
C VAL A 46 -9.60 -9.17 -3.16
N ILE A 47 -8.56 -9.78 -2.61
CA ILE A 47 -7.38 -10.22 -3.37
C ILE A 47 -7.77 -11.25 -4.43
N PHE A 48 -8.63 -12.22 -4.11
CA PHE A 48 -9.08 -13.22 -5.06
C PHE A 48 -10.07 -12.70 -6.11
N SER A 49 -10.60 -11.48 -5.94
CA SER A 49 -11.37 -10.78 -6.97
C SER A 49 -10.49 -10.06 -8.00
N MET A 50 -9.21 -9.76 -7.67
CA MET A 50 -8.26 -9.14 -8.59
C MET A 50 -8.01 -10.00 -9.81
N LYS A 51 -7.82 -9.42 -11.00
CA LYS A 51 -7.53 -10.17 -12.24
C LYS A 51 -6.46 -11.26 -12.03
N HIS A 52 -6.71 -12.48 -12.54
CA HIS A 52 -5.73 -13.57 -12.44
C HIS A 52 -4.43 -13.19 -13.15
N GLY A 53 -3.29 -13.40 -12.49
CA GLY A 53 -1.97 -12.99 -12.98
C GLY A 53 -1.67 -11.50 -12.82
N SER A 54 -2.48 -10.73 -12.09
CA SER A 54 -2.19 -9.33 -11.78
C SER A 54 -1.05 -9.16 -10.77
N ILE A 55 -0.58 -7.93 -10.65
CA ILE A 55 0.49 -7.52 -9.73
C ILE A 55 -0.07 -6.57 -8.66
N LEU A 56 0.32 -6.79 -7.40
CA LEU A 56 -0.01 -5.89 -6.29
C LEU A 56 1.22 -5.11 -5.82
N ILE A 57 1.10 -3.80 -5.70
CA ILE A 57 2.15 -2.91 -5.17
C ILE A 57 1.60 -2.24 -3.90
N ASN A 58 2.33 -2.38 -2.78
CA ASN A 58 1.98 -1.70 -1.54
C ASN A 58 3.17 -0.90 -1.00
N THR A 59 3.05 0.43 -1.11
CA THR A 59 3.94 1.41 -0.47
C THR A 59 3.17 2.31 0.50
N SER A 60 1.98 1.87 0.95
CA SER A 60 1.11 2.63 1.84
C SER A 60 1.35 2.27 3.30
N ARG A 61 0.63 1.28 3.84
CA ARG A 61 0.84 0.67 5.16
C ARG A 61 0.61 -0.83 5.06
N GLY A 62 1.39 -1.63 5.77
CA GLY A 62 1.32 -3.09 5.65
C GLY A 62 -0.05 -3.65 5.99
N LYS A 63 -0.67 -3.20 7.09
CA LYS A 63 -1.99 -3.64 7.56
C LYS A 63 -3.17 -3.28 6.65
N VAL A 64 -2.97 -2.58 5.54
CA VAL A 64 -4.03 -2.41 4.52
C VAL A 64 -4.28 -3.72 3.77
N VAL A 65 -3.28 -4.60 3.74
CA VAL A 65 -3.31 -5.91 3.10
C VAL A 65 -3.22 -7.00 4.16
N ASP A 66 -4.08 -8.02 4.08
CA ASP A 66 -3.88 -9.26 4.85
C ASP A 66 -2.73 -10.04 4.21
N THR A 67 -1.58 -10.08 4.88
CA THR A 67 -0.36 -10.69 4.34
C THR A 67 -0.45 -12.21 4.22
N LYS A 68 -1.31 -12.87 5.00
CA LYS A 68 -1.56 -14.32 4.84
C LYS A 68 -2.37 -14.58 3.58
N ALA A 69 -3.38 -13.76 3.32
CA ALA A 69 -4.15 -13.82 2.08
C ALA A 69 -3.27 -13.52 0.86
N LEU A 70 -2.39 -12.53 0.96
CA LEU A 70 -1.41 -12.21 -0.09
C LEU A 70 -0.46 -13.39 -0.36
N LEU A 71 0.12 -13.98 0.69
CA LEU A 71 0.97 -15.17 0.58
C LEU A 71 0.25 -16.31 -0.15
N LYS A 72 -1.00 -16.60 0.22
CA LYS A 72 -1.83 -17.62 -0.43
C LYS A 72 -2.08 -17.31 -1.91
N ALA A 73 -2.39 -16.05 -2.23
CA ALA A 73 -2.65 -15.63 -3.60
C ALA A 73 -1.41 -15.74 -4.50
N LEU A 74 -0.23 -15.39 -3.97
CA LEU A 74 1.04 -15.53 -4.70
C LEU A 74 1.43 -16.99 -4.90
N LYS A 75 1.34 -17.82 -3.85
CA LYS A 75 1.67 -19.26 -3.94
C LYS A 75 0.74 -20.03 -4.88
N SER A 76 -0.53 -19.64 -4.96
CA SER A 76 -1.50 -20.25 -5.88
C SER A 76 -1.41 -19.73 -7.31
N GLY A 77 -0.57 -18.73 -7.57
CA GLY A 77 -0.51 -18.05 -8.88
C GLY A 77 -1.73 -17.17 -9.17
N ARG A 78 -2.59 -16.89 -8.19
CA ARG A 78 -3.67 -15.91 -8.38
C ARG A 78 -3.10 -14.54 -8.74
N LEU A 79 -2.07 -14.13 -8.02
CA LEU A 79 -1.24 -12.96 -8.35
C LEU A 79 0.07 -13.44 -8.96
N ALA A 80 0.52 -12.75 -10.01
CA ALA A 80 1.80 -13.05 -10.62
C ALA A 80 2.97 -12.61 -9.74
N ALA A 81 2.85 -11.44 -9.10
CA ALA A 81 3.90 -10.88 -8.26
C ALA A 81 3.36 -9.85 -7.26
N ALA A 82 4.18 -9.51 -6.26
CA ALA A 82 3.96 -8.36 -5.39
C ALA A 82 5.22 -7.53 -5.18
N ALA A 83 5.06 -6.22 -4.98
CA ALA A 83 6.14 -5.32 -4.54
C ALA A 83 5.74 -4.61 -3.25
N LEU A 84 6.55 -4.76 -2.20
CA LEU A 84 6.23 -4.35 -0.83
C LEU A 84 7.34 -3.47 -0.26
N ASP A 85 6.98 -2.25 0.15
CA ASP A 85 7.87 -1.40 0.98
C ASP A 85 7.44 -1.40 2.46
N VAL A 86 6.24 -1.90 2.75
CA VAL A 86 5.61 -1.85 4.07
C VAL A 86 5.07 -3.22 4.48
N TYR A 87 5.03 -3.50 5.78
CA TYR A 87 4.72 -4.83 6.33
C TYR A 87 3.77 -4.73 7.53
N GLU A 88 3.04 -5.81 7.86
CA GLU A 88 2.18 -5.81 9.06
C GLU A 88 3.00 -5.63 10.34
N ASN A 89 4.10 -6.37 10.44
CA ASN A 89 5.16 -6.14 11.40
C ASN A 89 6.41 -5.61 10.69
N GLU A 90 7.00 -4.55 11.25
CA GLU A 90 8.19 -3.93 10.69
C GLU A 90 9.33 -3.96 11.73
N PRO A 91 10.35 -4.83 11.57
CA PRO A 91 10.56 -5.78 10.46
C PRO A 91 9.64 -7.02 10.52
N PRO A 92 9.46 -7.74 9.38
CA PRO A 92 8.78 -9.04 9.34
C PRO A 92 9.35 -10.00 10.37
N ARG A 93 8.48 -10.56 11.22
CA ARG A 93 8.91 -11.41 12.36
C ARG A 93 8.16 -12.72 12.44
N GLU A 94 6.97 -12.77 11.86
CA GLU A 94 6.15 -13.97 11.87
C GLU A 94 6.58 -14.93 10.74
N PRO A 95 6.43 -16.27 10.92
CA PRO A 95 6.89 -17.24 9.92
C PRO A 95 6.30 -17.04 8.52
N TRP A 96 5.02 -16.66 8.42
CA TRP A 96 4.38 -16.41 7.12
C TRP A 96 4.85 -15.12 6.47
N GLU A 97 5.25 -14.10 7.26
CA GLU A 97 5.81 -12.87 6.71
C GLU A 97 7.21 -13.15 6.15
N GLN A 98 8.02 -13.92 6.87
CA GLN A 98 9.34 -14.37 6.39
C GLN A 98 9.22 -15.20 5.11
N GLU A 99 8.23 -16.10 5.05
CA GLU A 99 7.93 -16.85 3.83
C GLU A 99 7.53 -15.90 2.68
N LEU A 100 6.60 -14.98 2.93
CA LEU A 100 6.11 -14.01 1.94
C LEU A 100 7.24 -13.21 1.31
N ILE A 101 8.15 -12.65 2.11
CA ILE A 101 9.25 -11.82 1.58
C ILE A 101 10.36 -12.63 0.91
N SER A 102 10.36 -13.96 1.07
CA SER A 102 11.32 -14.86 0.45
C SER A 102 10.83 -15.47 -0.86
N LEU A 103 9.56 -15.26 -1.21
CA LEU A 103 9.01 -15.75 -2.47
C LEU A 103 9.75 -15.12 -3.68
N PRO A 104 10.05 -15.91 -4.73
CA PRO A 104 10.82 -15.42 -5.89
C PRO A 104 10.07 -14.38 -6.72
N ASN A 105 8.74 -14.29 -6.57
CA ASN A 105 7.88 -13.31 -7.22
C ASN A 105 7.46 -12.16 -6.29
N VAL A 106 8.24 -11.92 -5.22
CA VAL A 106 8.04 -10.78 -4.32
C VAL A 106 9.29 -9.92 -4.28
N VAL A 107 9.12 -8.61 -4.49
CA VAL A 107 10.18 -7.61 -4.32
C VAL A 107 9.91 -6.84 -3.03
N CYS A 108 10.93 -6.69 -2.20
CA CYS A 108 10.83 -6.11 -0.87
C CYS A 108 11.85 -4.97 -0.68
N THR A 109 11.41 -3.88 -0.06
CA THR A 109 12.28 -2.81 0.45
C THR A 109 11.93 -2.50 1.92
N PRO A 110 12.89 -2.05 2.75
CA PRO A 110 12.68 -1.92 4.20
C PRO A 110 12.07 -0.56 4.60
N HIS A 111 10.87 -0.25 4.13
CA HIS A 111 10.13 1.00 4.42
C HIS A 111 10.96 2.27 4.14
N ILE A 112 11.48 2.34 2.91
CA ILE A 112 12.36 3.43 2.46
C ILE A 112 11.73 4.34 1.42
N GLY A 113 10.46 4.13 1.05
CA GLY A 113 9.78 4.91 0.00
C GLY A 113 9.74 6.43 0.26
N ALA A 114 9.83 6.85 1.53
CA ALA A 114 9.86 8.26 1.94
C ALA A 114 11.25 8.75 2.42
N GLN A 115 12.28 7.92 2.34
CA GLN A 115 13.58 8.17 2.98
C GLN A 115 14.59 8.91 2.08
N THR A 116 14.13 9.77 1.17
CA THR A 116 15.03 10.63 0.37
C THR A 116 15.61 11.77 1.22
N VAL A 117 16.80 12.25 0.87
CA VAL A 117 17.47 13.34 1.60
C VAL A 117 16.59 14.59 1.64
N GLU A 118 15.95 14.91 0.52
CA GLU A 118 15.05 16.06 0.38
C GLU A 118 13.80 15.92 1.26
N ALA A 119 13.16 14.74 1.27
CA ALA A 119 11.97 14.50 2.07
C ALA A 119 12.28 14.54 3.57
N GLN A 120 13.39 13.92 3.99
CA GLN A 120 13.83 13.95 5.39
C GLN A 120 14.15 15.38 5.84
N ARG A 121 14.80 16.17 4.98
CA ARG A 121 15.10 17.59 5.27
C ARG A 121 13.81 18.40 5.43
N ILE A 122 12.86 18.26 4.52
CA ILE A 122 11.57 18.97 4.58
C ILE A 122 10.79 18.57 5.84
N GLY A 123 10.72 17.26 6.12
CA GLY A 123 10.05 16.74 7.31
C GLY A 123 10.68 17.25 8.61
N ALA A 124 12.01 17.24 8.71
CA ALA A 124 12.73 17.74 9.88
C ALA A 124 12.46 19.24 10.11
N MET A 125 12.48 20.05 9.06
CA MET A 125 12.17 21.48 9.15
C MET A 125 10.73 21.73 9.61
N LEU A 126 9.76 21.02 9.01
CA LEU A 126 8.34 21.15 9.38
C LEU A 126 8.09 20.80 10.86
N ILE A 127 8.75 19.74 11.35
CA ILE A 127 8.66 19.33 12.76
C ILE A 127 9.25 20.42 13.67
N ALA A 128 10.44 20.93 13.34
CA ALA A 128 11.08 21.99 14.12
C ALA A 128 10.22 23.26 14.19
N GLU A 129 9.67 23.71 13.05
CA GLU A 129 8.77 24.85 12.97
C GLU A 129 7.50 24.65 13.82
N ASN A 130 6.89 23.46 13.77
CA ASN A 130 5.71 23.15 14.57
C ASN A 130 6.01 23.14 16.08
N ILE A 131 7.18 22.66 16.50
CA ILE A 131 7.62 22.71 17.90
C ILE A 131 7.77 24.16 18.36
N ILE A 132 8.51 24.98 17.60
CA ILE A 132 8.69 26.41 17.93
C ILE A 132 7.35 27.12 18.04
N LYS A 133 6.47 26.92 17.05
CA LYS A 133 5.13 27.52 17.05
C LYS A 133 4.34 27.12 18.29
N THR A 134 4.34 25.83 18.65
CA THR A 134 3.62 25.33 19.82
C THR A 134 4.15 25.94 21.13
N LEU A 135 5.47 26.09 21.26
CA LEU A 135 6.12 26.63 22.46
C LEU A 135 6.02 28.16 22.60
N THR A 136 5.89 28.88 21.49
CA THR A 136 5.88 30.36 21.47
C THR A 136 4.49 30.96 21.32
N SER A 137 3.47 30.16 21.00
CA SER A 137 2.07 30.61 20.91
C SER A 137 1.36 30.62 22.28
N SER A 138 2.10 30.75 23.38
CA SER A 138 1.59 30.89 24.76
C SER A 138 1.67 32.33 25.23
#